data_AF-C1MSH3-F1
#
_entry.id   AF-C1MSH3-F1
#
_cell.length_a   1.000
_cell.length_b   1.000
_cell.length_c   1.000
_cell.angle_alpha   90.00
_cell.angle_beta   90.00
_cell.angle_gamma   90.00
#
_symmetry.space_group_name_H-M   'P 1'
#
loop_
_entity.id
_entity.type
_entity.pdbx_description
1 polymer ?
#
loop_
_entity_poly.entity_id
_entity_poly.type
_entity_poly.pdbx_seq_one_letter_code
_entity_poly.pdbx_strand_id
1 'polypeptide(L)'
;MKAGKDSGCYGRLSYDEPHPTVHSYHKPHWHPSLVPYAPRVMSVREKARIQGFPDRFVFKGTVHQQYKQIANAVSPQLTKALARSI
;
A
#
# COMPACT_ATOMS: atom_id res chain seq x y z
N MET A 1 5.14 -23.73 4.16
CA MET A 1 3.74 -23.55 3.74
C MET A 1 3.70 -22.36 2.80
N LYS A 2 3.49 -22.56 1.49
CA LYS A 2 3.24 -21.44 0.57
C LYS A 2 1.83 -20.93 0.88
N ALA A 3 1.72 -19.73 1.44
CA ALA A 3 0.43 -19.08 1.63
C ALA A 3 -0.20 -18.88 0.25
N GLY A 4 -1.27 -19.63 -0.03
CA GLY A 4 -1.99 -19.57 -1.28
C GLY A 4 -2.52 -18.17 -1.54
N LYS A 5 -2.57 -17.82 -2.82
CA LYS A 5 -3.01 -16.55 -3.37
C LYS A 5 -4.49 -16.30 -3.04
N ASP A 6 -4.78 -15.73 -1.87
CA ASP A 6 -6.10 -15.16 -1.55
C ASP A 6 -6.24 -13.82 -2.28
N SER A 7 -6.23 -13.82 -3.62
CA SER A 7 -6.29 -12.60 -4.44
C SER A 7 -7.66 -11.92 -4.48
N GLY A 8 -8.56 -12.27 -3.56
CA GLY A 8 -9.96 -11.83 -3.53
C GLY A 8 -10.32 -10.92 -2.36
N CYS A 9 -11.63 -10.78 -2.14
CA CYS A 9 -12.20 -10.12 -0.98
C CYS A 9 -11.64 -10.74 0.31
N TYR A 10 -11.25 -9.90 1.27
CA TYR A 10 -10.65 -10.34 2.54
C TYR A 10 -9.32 -11.08 2.41
N GLY A 11 -8.65 -10.96 1.25
CA GLY A 11 -7.34 -11.54 1.02
C GLY A 11 -6.24 -11.01 1.93
N ARG A 12 -5.34 -11.92 2.35
CA ARG A 12 -4.08 -11.59 3.03
C ARG A 12 -2.95 -11.39 2.04
N LEU A 13 -2.12 -10.41 2.31
CA LEU A 13 -0.90 -10.17 1.54
C LEU A 13 0.16 -11.22 1.87
N SER A 14 1.05 -11.47 0.92
CA SER A 14 2.25 -12.29 1.10
C SER A 14 3.48 -11.41 1.35
N TYR A 15 4.48 -11.94 2.06
CA TYR A 15 5.78 -11.28 2.21
C TYR A 15 6.69 -11.49 1.01
N ASP A 16 6.56 -12.64 0.35
CA ASP A 16 7.44 -13.06 -0.74
C ASP A 16 7.00 -12.53 -2.10
N GLU A 17 5.77 -12.01 -2.19
CA GLU A 17 5.18 -11.50 -3.43
C GLU A 17 5.07 -9.98 -3.41
N PRO A 18 5.23 -9.32 -4.57
CA PRO A 18 5.01 -7.88 -4.66
C PRO A 18 3.56 -7.54 -4.35
N HIS A 19 3.37 -6.35 -3.76
CA HIS A 19 2.02 -5.84 -3.52
C HIS A 19 1.30 -5.62 -4.87
N PRO A 20 0.05 -6.09 -5.06
CA PRO A 20 -0.64 -6.02 -6.35
C PRO A 20 -0.86 -4.57 -6.82
N THR A 21 -1.60 -3.76 -6.06
CA THR A 21 -1.78 -2.32 -6.30
C THR A 21 -2.20 -1.63 -5.01
N VAL A 22 -1.62 -0.48 -4.69
CA VAL A 22 -2.00 0.25 -3.47
C VAL A 22 -3.32 0.96 -3.68
N HIS A 23 -4.36 0.54 -2.98
CA HIS A 23 -5.72 1.09 -3.12
C HIS A 23 -6.01 2.22 -2.14
N SER A 24 -6.88 3.14 -2.57
CA SER A 24 -7.35 4.32 -1.82
C SER A 24 -8.30 3.98 -0.68
N TYR A 25 -8.81 2.75 -0.62
CA TYR A 25 -9.77 2.30 0.38
C TYR A 25 -9.09 1.53 1.50
N HIS A 26 -9.69 1.62 2.69
CA HIS A 26 -9.26 0.89 3.88
C HIS A 26 -10.03 -0.42 4.08
N LYS A 27 -11.02 -0.72 3.24
CA LYS A 27 -11.90 -1.88 3.41
C LYS A 27 -11.44 -3.05 2.54
N PRO A 28 -11.39 -4.28 3.07
CA PRO A 28 -10.89 -5.45 2.34
C PRO A 28 -11.92 -6.09 1.38
N HIS A 29 -13.05 -5.43 1.12
CA HIS A 29 -14.20 -6.05 0.43
C HIS A 29 -13.97 -6.32 -1.06
N TRP A 30 -12.95 -5.69 -1.67
CA TRP A 30 -12.74 -5.73 -3.12
C TRP A 30 -11.33 -6.13 -3.52
N HIS A 31 -10.41 -6.20 -2.55
CA HIS A 31 -9.00 -6.47 -2.82
C HIS A 31 -8.32 -7.01 -1.56
N PRO A 32 -7.23 -7.78 -1.73
CA PRO A 32 -6.36 -8.15 -0.61
C PRO A 32 -5.81 -6.89 0.05
N SER A 33 -5.88 -6.83 1.37
CA SER A 33 -5.40 -5.69 2.14
C SER A 33 -5.09 -6.02 3.60
N LEU A 34 -5.33 -7.27 4.01
CA LEU A 34 -4.97 -7.75 5.33
C LEU A 34 -3.48 -8.01 5.39
N VAL A 35 -2.86 -7.61 6.49
CA VAL A 35 -1.44 -7.90 6.73
C VAL A 35 -1.25 -9.39 7.03
N PRO A 36 -0.11 -9.99 6.63
CA PRO A 36 0.09 -11.43 6.78
C PRO A 36 0.02 -11.90 8.25
N TYR A 37 0.53 -11.08 9.16
CA TYR A 37 0.82 -11.42 10.55
C TYR A 37 -0.25 -11.00 11.57
N ALA A 38 -1.26 -10.22 11.15
CA ALA A 38 -2.28 -9.70 12.07
C ALA A 38 -3.66 -9.58 11.40
N PRO A 39 -4.76 -9.77 12.14
CA PRO A 39 -6.12 -9.67 11.61
C PRO A 39 -6.57 -8.21 11.44
N ARG A 40 -5.82 -7.42 10.68
CA ARG A 40 -6.12 -6.02 10.38
C ARG A 40 -5.71 -5.66 8.94
N VAL A 41 -6.28 -4.58 8.43
CA VAL A 41 -5.82 -3.99 7.17
C VAL A 41 -4.49 -3.25 7.35
N MET A 42 -3.77 -3.08 6.25
CA MET A 42 -2.58 -2.22 6.21
C MET A 42 -2.92 -0.80 6.66
N SER A 43 -2.09 -0.27 7.55
CA SER A 43 -2.09 1.12 7.98
C SER A 43 -1.68 2.07 6.85
N VAL A 44 -1.95 3.36 7.06
CA VAL A 44 -1.45 4.44 6.19
C VAL A 44 0.06 4.34 6.00
N ARG A 45 0.81 4.02 7.06
CA ARG A 45 2.28 3.98 6.99
C ARG A 45 2.81 2.77 6.23
N GLU A 46 2.20 1.60 6.39
CA GLU A 46 2.56 0.42 5.60
C GLU A 46 2.34 0.66 4.10
N LYS A 47 1.21 1.25 3.72
CA LYS A 47 0.95 1.62 2.32
C LYS A 47 1.92 2.68 1.79
N ALA A 48 2.27 3.68 2.60
CA ALA A 48 3.23 4.70 2.23
C ALA A 48 4.61 4.11 1.94
N ARG A 49 5.07 3.15 2.76
CA ARG A 49 6.33 2.43 2.55
C ARG A 49 6.33 1.63 1.25
N ILE A 50 5.23 0.94 0.95
CA ILE A 50 5.06 0.21 -0.32
C ILE A 50 5.18 1.17 -1.52
N GLN A 51 4.61 2.37 -1.42
CA GLN A 51 4.76 3.41 -2.45
C GLN A 51 6.15 4.07 -2.48
N GLY A 52 7.05 3.74 -1.56
CA GLY A 52 8.41 4.32 -1.50
C GLY A 52 8.46 5.72 -0.88
N PHE A 53 7.43 6.12 -0.13
CA PHE A 53 7.50 7.37 0.65
C PHE A 53 8.50 7.25 1.81
N PRO A 54 9.27 8.31 2.08
CA PRO A 54 10.13 8.31 3.26
C PRO A 54 9.29 8.33 4.53
N ASP A 55 9.74 7.61 5.57
CA ASP A 55 8.96 7.44 6.82
C ASP A 55 8.64 8.77 7.51
N ARG A 56 9.50 9.79 7.32
CA ARG A 56 9.29 11.17 7.83
C ARG A 56 8.20 11.96 7.10
N PHE A 57 7.65 11.46 5.98
CA PHE A 57 6.61 12.16 5.24
C PHE A 57 5.26 12.07 5.97
N VAL A 58 4.68 13.23 6.30
CA VAL A 58 3.43 13.33 7.05
C VAL A 58 2.27 13.59 6.09
N PHE A 59 1.34 12.65 6.01
CA PHE A 59 0.05 12.85 5.32
C PHE A 59 -0.93 13.53 6.29
N LYS A 60 -1.69 14.51 5.79
CA LYS A 60 -2.65 15.29 6.60
C LYS A 60 -4.09 14.90 6.28
N GLY A 61 -5.01 15.24 7.19
CA GLY A 61 -6.45 14.97 7.05
C GLY A 61 -6.87 13.65 7.67
N THR A 62 -8.09 13.21 7.37
CA THR A 62 -8.64 11.95 7.90
C THR A 62 -7.90 10.74 7.37
N VAL A 63 -7.97 9.60 8.07
CA VAL A 63 -7.34 8.34 7.63
C VAL A 63 -7.74 7.97 6.20
N HIS A 64 -9.01 8.15 5.83
CA HIS A 64 -9.49 7.91 4.46
C HIS A 64 -8.87 8.85 3.42
N GLN A 65 -8.72 10.14 3.76
CA GLN A 65 -8.05 11.11 2.90
C GLN A 65 -6.56 10.79 2.74
N GLN A 66 -5.90 10.31 3.81
CA GLN A 66 -4.50 9.90 3.75
C GLN A 66 -4.32 8.67 2.86
N TYR A 67 -5.22 7.67 2.92
CA TYR A 67 -5.20 6.55 1.99
C TYR A 67 -5.34 6.99 0.53
N LYS A 68 -6.25 7.94 0.24
CA LYS A 68 -6.39 8.53 -1.10
C LYS A 68 -5.13 9.24 -1.57
N GLN A 69 -4.49 10.02 -0.70
CA GLN A 69 -3.24 10.71 -1.02
C GLN A 69 -2.14 9.72 -1.42
N ILE A 70 -1.98 8.61 -0.70
CA ILE A 70 -0.95 7.61 -1.00
C ILE A 70 -1.25 6.88 -2.31
N ALA A 71 -2.48 6.41 -2.49
CA ALA A 71 -2.85 5.58 -3.63
C ALA A 71 -2.84 6.35 -4.96
N ASN A 72 -3.20 7.64 -4.93
CA ASN A 72 -3.22 8.48 -6.12
C ASN A 72 -1.87 9.16 -6.40
N ALA A 73 -0.90 9.07 -5.49
CA ALA A 73 0.40 9.68 -5.70
C ALA A 73 1.28 8.83 -6.63
N VAL A 74 2.21 9.50 -7.30
CA VAL A 74 3.30 8.86 -8.01
C VAL A 74 4.38 8.46 -6.99
N SER A 75 4.93 7.25 -7.13
CA SER A 75 6.01 6.79 -6.26
C SER A 75 7.21 7.75 -6.29
N PRO A 76 7.73 8.22 -5.14
CA PRO A 76 8.88 9.12 -5.10
C PRO A 76 10.14 8.51 -5.75
N GLN A 77 10.28 7.19 -5.71
CA GLN A 77 11.42 6.50 -6.34
C GLN A 77 11.35 6.60 -7.87
N LEU A 78 10.14 6.44 -8.44
CA LEU A 78 9.92 6.60 -9.88
C LEU A 78 10.19 8.05 -10.32
N THR A 79 9.64 9.04 -9.61
CA THR A 79 9.90 10.46 -9.91
C THR A 79 11.38 10.79 -9.84
N LYS A 80 12.11 10.25 -8.85
CA LYS A 80 13.57 10.44 -8.73
C LYS A 80 14.34 9.86 -9.90
N ALA A 81 13.95 8.69 -10.41
CA ALA A 81 14.57 8.08 -11.58
C ALA A 81 14.32 8.93 -12.84
N LEU A 82 13.07 9.35 -13.04
CA LEU A 82 12.69 10.22 -14.16
C LEU A 82 13.41 11.58 -14.12
N ALA A 83 13.52 12.20 -12.95
CA ALA A 83 14.22 13.48 -12.80
C ALA A 83 15.73 13.40 -13.07
N ARG A 84 16.32 12.20 -13.05
CA ARG A 84 17.74 11.98 -13.40
C ARG A 84 17.97 11.72 -14.88
N SER A 85 16.90 11.39 -15.63
CA SER A 85 16.99 11.14 -17.08
C SER A 85 16.69 12.38 -17.92
N ILE A 86 16.34 13.48 -17.27
CA ILE A 86 16.19 14.82 -17.85
C ILE A 86 17.47 15.57 -17.55
#